data_AF-A0A9E1JHN2-F1
#
_entry.id   AF-A0A9E1JHN2-F1
#
_cell.length_a   1.000
_cell.length_b   1.000
_cell.length_c   1.000
_cell.angle_alpha   90.00
_cell.angle_beta   90.00
_cell.angle_gamma   90.00
#
_symmetry.space_group_name_H-M   'P 1'
#
loop_
_entity.id
_entity.type
_entity.pdbx_description
1 polymer ?
#
loop_
_entity_poly.entity_id
_entity_poly.type
_entity_poly.pdbx_seq_one_letter_code
_entity_poly.pdbx_strand_id
1 'polypeptide(L)' 'MVSWICDKCGYAIEADKPPEVCPSCKSDCSFVDNSCYTPDCAGKPNDPQIK' A
#
# COMPACT_ATOMS: atom_id res chain seq x y z
N MET A 1 3.39 11.39 -5.56
CA MET A 1 3.64 11.10 -4.13
C MET A 1 3.39 9.62 -3.97
N VAL A 2 4.41 8.89 -3.51
CA VAL A 2 4.37 7.43 -3.37
C VAL A 2 3.88 7.12 -1.96
N SER A 3 2.86 6.29 -1.85
CA SER A 3 2.32 5.82 -0.58
C SER A 3 2.88 4.44 -0.28
N TRP A 4 3.55 4.31 0.86
CA TRP A 4 4.18 3.08 1.32
C TRP A 4 3.36 2.50 2.47
N ILE A 5 3.09 1.20 2.44
CA ILE A 5 2.41 0.51 3.54
C ILE A 5 3.34 -0.51 4.17
N CYS A 6 3.46 -0.47 5.50
CA CYS A 6 4.23 -1.45 6.24
C CYS A 6 3.52 -2.81 6.18
N ASP A 7 4.21 -3.84 5.67
CA ASP A 7 3.70 -5.22 5.61
C ASP A 7 3.41 -5.81 7.00
N LYS A 8 4.17 -5.39 8.02
CA LYS A 8 4.07 -5.93 9.38
C LYS A 8 2.89 -5.41 10.18
N CYS A 9 2.61 -4.10 10.09
CA CYS A 9 1.60 -3.45 10.94
C CYS A 9 0.50 -2.73 10.15
N GLY A 10 0.61 -2.65 8.81
CA GLY A 10 -0.34 -1.92 7.98
C GLY A 10 -0.22 -0.40 8.04
N TYR A 11 0.86 0.14 8.63
CA TYR A 11 1.07 1.60 8.71
C TYR A 11 1.37 2.19 7.34
N ALA A 12 0.53 3.13 6.88
CA ALA A 12 0.72 3.85 5.64
C ALA A 12 1.51 5.17 5.86
N ILE A 13 2.50 5.42 5.02
CA ILE A 13 3.33 6.63 5.01
C ILE A 13 3.52 7.13 3.58
N GLU A 14 3.37 8.45 3.37
CA GLU A 14 3.68 9.08 2.09
C GLU A 14 5.10 9.62 2.10
N ALA A 15 5.97 9.05 1.26
CA ALA A 15 7.37 9.44 1.15
C ALA A 15 7.91 9.04 -0.23
N ASP A 16 8.97 9.68 -0.69
CA ASP A 16 9.61 9.29 -1.96
C ASP A 16 10.37 7.95 -1.83
N LYS A 17 10.84 7.64 -0.61
CA LYS A 17 11.55 6.40 -0.24
C LYS A 17 11.06 5.89 1.11
N PRO A 18 10.91 4.57 1.28
CA PRO A 18 10.50 4.01 2.56
C PRO A 18 11.67 4.01 3.56
N PRO A 19 11.41 4.22 4.87
CA PRO A 19 12.42 4.04 5.90
C PRO A 19 12.70 2.55 6.16
N GLU A 20 13.92 2.21 6.59
CA GLU A 20 14.28 0.84 7.04
C GLU A 20 13.53 0.45 8.33
N VAL A 21 13.24 1.45 9.17
CA VAL A 21 12.53 1.26 10.44
C VAL A 21 11.17 1.92 10.39
N CYS A 22 10.12 1.15 10.62
CA CYS A 22 8.76 1.67 10.71
C CYS A 22 8.56 2.51 11.97
N PRO A 23 8.04 3.75 11.88
CA PRO A 23 7.84 4.61 13.05
C PRO A 23 6.72 4.09 13.98
N SER A 24 5.77 3.34 13.44
CA SER A 24 4.64 2.77 14.21
C SER A 24 5.07 1.55 15.03
N CYS A 25 5.88 0.68 14.44
CA CYS A 25 6.22 -0.63 14.96
C CYS A 25 7.68 -0.76 15.42
N LYS A 26 8.50 0.26 15.15
CA LYS A 26 9.91 0.41 15.57
C LYS A 26 10.76 -0.84 15.34
N SER A 27 10.44 -1.56 14.27
CA SER A 27 11.08 -2.82 13.91
C SER A 27 11.48 -2.76 12.44
N ASP A 28 12.42 -3.63 12.06
CA ASP A 28 12.81 -3.86 10.68
C ASP A 28 11.61 -4.40 9.91
N CYS A 29 11.15 -3.63 8.93
CA CYS A 29 9.96 -3.97 8.17
C CYS A 29 10.11 -3.58 6.70
N SER A 30 9.52 -4.39 5.83
CA SER A 30 9.42 -4.07 4.42
C SER A 30 8.19 -3.20 4.18
N PHE A 31 8.42 -2.03 3.58
CA PHE A 31 7.37 -1.18 3.09
C PHE A 31 7.06 -1.55 1.64
N VAL A 32 5.78 -1.79 1.37
CA VAL A 32 5.27 -2.11 0.04
C VAL A 32 4.73 -0.84 -0.59
N ASP A 33 5.00 -0.64 -1.87
CA ASP A 33 4.40 0.45 -2.63
C ASP A 33 2.88 0.22 -2.78
N ASN A 34 2.11 1.08 -2.15
CA ASN A 34 0.65 1.18 -2.28
C ASN A 34 0.26 2.38 -3.18
N SER A 35 1.23 3.03 -3.84
CA SER A 35 0.95 4.12 -4.79
C SER A 35 0.23 3.65 -6.05
N CYS A 36 0.08 2.34 -6.25
CA CYS A 36 -0.83 1.73 -7.21
C CYS A 36 -2.32 1.86 -6.79
N TYR A 37 -2.73 3.08 -6.42
CA TYR A 37 -4.13 3.47 -6.22
C TYR A 37 -4.41 4.80 -6.94
N THR A 38 -3.71 5.07 -8.04
CA THR A 38 -4.38 5.84 -9.10
C THR A 38 -5.65 5.06 -9.48
N PRO A 39 -6.78 5.71 -9.80
CA PRO A 39 -8.11 5.10 -9.95
C PRO A 39 -8.25 4.14 -11.15
N ASP A 40 -7.16 3.53 -11.60
CA ASP A 40 -7.05 2.50 -12.64
C ASP A 40 -6.48 1.19 -12.09
N CYS A 41 -6.65 0.91 -10.79
CA CYS A 41 -6.52 -0.46 -10.30
C CYS A 41 -7.75 -1.24 -10.80
N ALA A 42 -7.68 -1.68 -12.06
CA ALA A 42 -8.72 -2.36 -12.80
C ALA A 42 -9.02 -3.75 -12.23
N GLY A 43 -9.82 -3.80 -11.16
CA GLY A 43 -10.71 -4.91 -10.83
C GLY A 43 -12.06 -4.31 -10.49
N LYS A 44 -13.00 -4.09 -11.41
CA LYS A 44 -13.60 -5.07 -12.34
C LYS A 44 -14.37 -4.28 -13.43
N PRO A 45 -14.16 -4.48 -14.73
CA PRO A 45 -15.24 -4.29 -15.70
C PRO A 45 -16.05 -5.59 -15.77
N ASN A 46 -17.29 -5.53 -15.28
CA ASN A 46 -18.33 -6.56 -15.40
C ASN A 46 -18.14 -7.90 -14.65
N ASP A 47 -18.91 -8.09 -13.57
CA ASP A 47 -19.37 -9.42 -13.16
C ASP A 47 -20.90 -9.51 -13.34
N PRO A 48 -21.38 -10.20 -14.38
CA PRO A 48 -22.80 -10.44 -14.60
C PRO A 48 -23.35 -11.66 -13.81
N GLN A 49 -22.66 -12.18 -12.79
CA GLN A 49 -23.11 -13.38 -12.05
C GLN A 49 -23.88 -13.10 -10.75
N ILE A 50 -24.15 -11.83 -10.43
CA ILE A 50 -25.21 -11.47 -9.48
C ILE A 50 -26.55 -11.60 -10.21
N LYS A 51 -27.04 -12.84 -10.21
CA LYS A 51 -28.39 -13.26 -10.58
C LYS A 51 -29.24 -13.36 -9.32
#